data_AF-A0A380P2R7-F1
#
_entry.id   AF-A0A380P2R7-F1
#
_cell.length_a   1.000
_cell.length_b   1.000
_cell.length_c   1.000
_cell.angle_alpha   90.00
_cell.angle_beta   90.00
_cell.angle_gamma   90.00
#
_symmetry.space_group_name_H-M   'P 1'
#
loop_
_entity.id
_entity.type
_entity.pdbx_description
1 polymer ?
#
loop_
_entity_poly.entity_id
_entity_poly.type
_entity_poly.pdbx_seq_one_letter_code
_entity_poly.pdbx_strand_id
1 'polypeptide(L)' 'MEKKNGLSTRSVVAVGIGTAVFIILFKFLAIPTGIANTQINVAQAWLSLIAAILDRSLVDWLLLLVML' A
#
# COMPACT_ATOMS: atom_id res chain seq x y z
N MET A 1 29.11 8.35 23.44
CA MET A 1 28.82 8.94 22.11
C MET A 1 27.53 8.33 21.61
N GLU A 2 26.42 9.06 21.70
CA GLU A 2 25.09 8.57 21.34
C GLU A 2 24.93 8.62 19.82
N LYS A 3 24.92 7.45 19.15
CA LYS A 3 24.66 7.39 17.70
C LYS A 3 23.18 7.67 17.47
N LYS A 4 22.88 8.92 17.15
CA LYS A 4 21.59 9.34 16.60
C LYS A 4 21.36 8.55 15.31
N ASN A 5 20.61 7.45 15.40
CA ASN A 5 20.12 6.71 14.26
C ASN A 5 19.06 7.58 13.56
N GLY A 6 19.52 8.63 12.87
CA GLY A 6 18.68 9.37 11.93
C GLY A 6 18.06 8.35 10.98
N LEU A 7 16.77 8.51 10.69
CA LEU A 7 16.01 7.63 9.79
C LEU A 7 16.88 7.28 8.60
N SER A 8 17.23 5.99 8.48
CA SER A 8 18.17 5.53 7.47
C SER A 8 17.67 5.99 6.11
N THR A 9 18.52 6.61 5.30
CA THR A 9 18.17 7.06 3.94
C THR A 9 17.55 5.92 3.12
N ARG A 10 17.95 4.67 3.41
CA ARG A 10 17.39 3.45 2.83
C ARG A 10 15.93 3.20 3.23
N SER A 11 15.58 3.48 4.48
CA SER A 11 14.20 3.38 4.98
C SER A 11 13.30 4.43 4.32
N VAL A 12 13.79 5.65 4.17
CA VAL A 12 13.07 6.73 3.46
C VAL A 12 12.86 6.37 1.98
N VAL A 13 13.90 5.84 1.31
CA VAL A 13 13.80 5.39 -0.09
C VAL A 13 12.84 4.20 -0.23
N ALA A 14 12.83 3.26 0.71
CA ALA A 14 11.90 2.13 0.68
C ALA A 14 10.43 2.58 0.77
N VAL A 15 10.13 3.54 1.66
CA VAL A 15 8.80 4.14 1.77
C VAL A 15 8.44 4.89 0.49
N GLY A 16 9.35 5.73 -0.04
CA GLY A 16 9.12 6.50 -1.26
C GLY A 16 8.84 5.64 -2.50
N ILE A 17 9.57 4.54 -2.68
CA ILE A 17 9.34 3.59 -3.79
C ILE A 17 7.98 2.90 -3.63
N GLY A 18 7.64 2.43 -2.42
CA GLY A 18 6.34 1.82 -2.16
C GLY A 18 5.16 2.76 -2.45
N THR A 19 5.28 4.04 -2.07
CA THR A 19 4.25 5.06 -2.34
C THR A 19 4.14 5.40 -3.83
N ALA A 20 5.27 5.53 -4.54
CA ALA A 20 5.25 5.82 -5.97
C ALA A 20 4.55 4.71 -6.76
N VAL A 21 4.83 3.44 -6.44
CA VAL A 21 4.18 2.29 -7.09
C VAL A 21 2.68 2.23 -6.77
N PHE A 22 2.28 2.50 -5.52
CA PHE A 22 0.86 2.52 -5.13
C PHE A 22 0.05 3.57 -5.89
N ILE A 23 0.59 4.79 -6.03
CA ILE A 23 -0.10 5.89 -6.74
C ILE A 23 -0.30 5.55 -8.23
N ILE A 24 0.70 4.96 -8.86
CA ILE A 24 0.62 4.54 -10.27
C ILE A 24 -0.44 3.43 -10.41
N LEU A 25 -0.42 2.42 -9.54
CA LEU A 25 -1.43 1.35 -9.55
C LEU A 25 -2.85 1.89 -9.38
N PHE A 26 -3.07 2.76 -8.39
CA PHE A 26 -4.37 3.36 -8.11
C PHE A 26 -4.91 4.16 -9.30
N LYS A 27 -4.02 4.83 -10.06
CA LYS A 27 -4.41 5.69 -11.18
C LYS A 27 -4.68 4.94 -12.49
N PHE A 28 -4.05 3.78 -12.71
CA PHE A 28 -4.10 3.10 -14.03
C PHE A 28 -4.81 1.75 -14.05
N LEU A 29 -5.16 1.18 -12.89
CA LEU A 29 -5.72 -0.17 -12.81
C LEU A 29 -7.12 -0.24 -12.18
N ALA A 30 -7.75 0.91 -11.94
CA ALA A 30 -9.18 0.97 -11.65
C ALA A 30 -9.96 0.71 -12.95
N ILE A 31 -10.15 -0.57 -13.28
CA ILE A 31 -10.95 -0.96 -14.45
C ILE A 31 -12.41 -0.97 -14.02
N PRO A 32 -13.27 -0.12 -14.61
CA PRO A 32 -14.71 -0.25 -14.44
C PRO A 32 -15.13 -1.56 -15.09
N THR A 33 -15.57 -2.51 -14.27
CA THR A 33 -16.25 -3.68 -14.83
C THR A 33 -17.61 -3.22 -15.29
N GLY A 34 -18.14 -3.75 -16.40
CA GLY A 34 -19.39 -3.29 -17.03
C GLY A 34 -20.67 -3.41 -16.17
N ILE A 35 -20.52 -3.65 -14.87
CA ILE A 35 -21.55 -3.65 -13.83
C ILE A 35 -21.39 -2.35 -13.02
N ALA A 36 -22.46 -1.57 -12.93
CA ALA A 36 -22.48 -0.33 -12.18
C ALA A 36 -21.96 -0.53 -10.75
N ASN A 37 -21.09 0.37 -10.30
CA ASN A 37 -20.53 0.41 -8.95
C ASN A 37 -19.53 -0.71 -8.58
N THR A 38 -19.04 -1.49 -9.55
CA THR A 38 -18.00 -2.51 -9.30
C THR A 38 -16.73 -2.19 -10.07
N GLN A 39 -15.77 -1.57 -9.38
CA GLN A 39 -14.43 -1.30 -9.91
C GLN A 39 -13.50 -2.44 -9.46
N ILE A 40 -12.84 -3.13 -10.39
CA ILE A 40 -11.71 -4.00 -10.00
C ILE A 40 -10.58 -3.03 -9.63
N ASN A 41 -10.31 -2.91 -8.35
CA ASN A 41 -9.28 -2.01 -7.85
C ASN A 41 -8.03 -2.80 -7.45
N VAL A 42 -7.00 -2.76 -8.30
CA VAL A 42 -5.71 -3.43 -8.04
C VAL A 42 -4.98 -2.84 -6.81
N ALA A 43 -5.42 -1.69 -6.28
CA ALA A 43 -4.94 -1.18 -5.00
C ALA A 43 -5.17 -2.15 -3.84
N GLN A 44 -6.29 -2.90 -3.83
CA GLN A 44 -6.52 -3.95 -2.83
C GLN A 44 -5.53 -5.10 -2.97
N ALA A 45 -5.21 -5.53 -4.20
CA ALA A 45 -4.23 -6.58 -4.43
C ALA A 45 -2.82 -6.17 -3.98
N TRP A 46 -2.46 -4.89 -4.15
CA TRP A 46 -1.20 -4.33 -3.69
C TRP A 46 -1.11 -4.21 -2.17
N LEU A 47 -2.19 -3.82 -1.50
CA LEU A 47 -2.28 -3.81 -0.04
C LEU A 47 -2.08 -5.23 0.52
N SER A 48 -2.71 -6.24 -0.08
CA SER A 48 -2.52 -7.65 0.30
C SER A 48 -1.09 -8.14 0.11
N LEU A 49 -0.40 -7.67 -0.93
CA LEU A 49 1.01 -8.01 -1.17
C LEU A 49 1.94 -7.36 -0.13
N ILE A 50 1.68 -6.11 0.26
CA ILE A 50 2.42 -5.46 1.36
C ILE A 50 2.13 -6.19 2.68
N ALA A 51 0.89 -6.61 2.94
CA ALA A 51 0.53 -7.40 4.13
C ALA A 51 1.25 -8.77 4.18
N ALA A 52 1.56 -9.35 3.02
CA ALA A 52 2.28 -10.61 2.94
C ALA A 52 3.78 -10.46 3.22
N ILE A 53 4.35 -9.27 2.96
CA ILE A 53 5.80 -8.99 3.09
C ILE A 53 6.11 -8.30 4.43
N LEU A 54 5.23 -7.42 4.89
CA LEU A 54 5.33 -6.64 6.12
C LEU A 54 4.23 -7.14 7.06
N ASP A 55 4.62 -7.59 8.25
CA ASP A 55 3.77 -8.25 9.26
C ASP A 55 2.26 -7.86 9.23
N ARG A 56 1.43 -8.90 9.10
CA ARG A 56 0.00 -8.90 8.79
C ARG A 56 -0.89 -8.07 9.73
N SER A 57 -0.43 -7.78 10.95
CA SER A 57 -1.25 -7.18 12.01
C SER A 57 -1.71 -5.74 11.71
N LEU A 58 -0.85 -4.91 11.10
CA LEU A 58 -1.16 -3.49 10.87
C LEU A 58 -1.99 -3.28 9.58
N VAL A 59 -1.84 -4.18 8.61
CA VAL A 59 -2.57 -4.09 7.32
C VAL A 59 -3.98 -4.65 7.44
N ASP A 60 -4.19 -5.69 8.26
CA ASP A 60 -5.54 -6.23 8.52
C ASP A 60 -6.43 -5.19 9.24
N TRP A 61 -5.87 -4.38 10.14
CA TRP A 61 -6.59 -3.27 10.79
C TRP A 61 -6.95 -2.14 9.81
N LEU A 62 -6.03 -1.82 8.88
CA LEU A 62 -6.26 -0.79 7.87
C LEU A 62 -7.28 -1.24 6.83
N LEU A 63 -7.30 -2.52 6.46
CA LEU A 63 -8.30 -3.12 5.56
C LEU A 63 -9.70 -3.08 6.16
N LEU A 64 -9.84 -3.40 7.45
CA LEU A 64 -11.13 -3.28 8.14
C LEU A 64 -11.63 -1.83 8.22
N LEU A 65 -10.72 -0.86 8.38
CA LEU A 65 -11.05 0.56 8.40
C LEU A 65 -11.45 1.11 7.02
N VAL A 66 -10.91 0.54 5.94
CA VAL A 66 -11.23 0.91 4.55
C VAL A 66 -12.51 0.22 4.04
N MET A 67 -12.93 -0.88 4.68
CA MET A 67 -14.15 -1.63 4.33
C MET A 67 -15.39 -1.21 5.14
N LEU A 68 -15.26 -0.34 6.15
CA LEU A 68 -16.37 0.28 6.90
C LEU A 68 -16.80 1.60 6.25
#